data_AF-U6RAS3-F1
#
_entry.id   AF-U6RAS3-F1
#
_cell.length_a   1.000
_cell.length_b   1.000
_cell.length_c   1.000
_cell.angle_alpha   90.00
_cell.angle_beta   90.00
_cell.angle_gamma   90.00
#
_symmetry.space_group_name_H-M   'P 1'
#
loop_
_entity.id
_entity.type
_entity.pdbx_description
1 polymer ?
#
loop_
_entity_poly.entity_id
_entity_poly.type
_entity_poly.pdbx_seq_one_letter_code
_entity_poly.pdbx_strand_id
1 'polypeptide(L)'
;MTTIMKDTPSMPPVSIVIPLRIESTEREANLHCVLQYLLRSPFVYIDLLEADKERHFFFTHHERIRYRFVHDEEPVFYRTHYLNELLREAQHSIVGIWDADVLIPEAQLIAAVWHVLGGCVLCFPYNGKFRFLEKERSNAIRKDMDELQAGEGYCLLGRPSVGGAFLVNKTKYLEAGGENEGFYGWGPEDAERVKRLEILELPIARTKGLLYHLHHERKPDIGVDNRKKAQHNQKVLLNTCRQSKEELTKALKCHTGIFSYLDNHN
;
A
#
# COMPACT_ATOMS: atom_id res chain seq x y z
N MET A 1 48.55 2.75 6.54
CA MET A 1 47.28 3.01 7.24
C MET A 1 46.16 2.71 6.25
N THR A 2 45.68 1.47 6.27
CA THR A 2 44.62 1.00 5.38
C THR A 2 43.31 1.33 6.06
N THR A 3 42.64 2.40 5.62
CA THR A 3 41.35 2.80 6.14
C THR A 3 40.35 1.70 5.82
N ILE A 4 39.87 1.04 6.87
CA ILE A 4 38.79 0.05 6.85
C ILE A 4 37.58 0.73 6.18
N MET A 5 37.21 0.26 4.99
CA MET A 5 35.88 0.54 4.43
C MET A 5 34.89 -0.05 5.44
N LYS A 6 34.15 0.81 6.14
CA LYS A 6 33.03 0.37 6.96
C LYS A 6 32.03 -0.29 6.02
N ASP A 7 31.80 -1.58 6.20
CA ASP A 7 30.75 -2.32 5.53
C ASP A 7 29.44 -1.54 5.68
N THR A 8 28.92 -1.02 4.57
CA THR A 8 27.56 -0.51 4.53
C THR A 8 26.65 -1.67 4.94
N PRO A 9 25.82 -1.54 5.99
CA PRO A 9 24.97 -2.65 6.42
C PRO A 9 24.11 -3.10 5.25
N SER A 10 24.09 -4.41 4.96
CA SER A 10 23.20 -4.99 3.96
C SER A 10 21.75 -4.66 4.32
N MET A 11 20.97 -4.19 3.35
CA MET A 11 19.55 -3.90 3.56
C MET A 11 18.81 -5.17 3.98
N PRO A 12 18.00 -5.14 5.06
CA PRO A 12 17.18 -6.29 5.41
C PRO A 12 16.13 -6.52 4.32
N PRO A 13 15.67 -7.77 4.16
CA PRO A 13 14.64 -8.08 3.20
C PRO A 13 13.31 -7.39 3.56
N VAL A 14 12.59 -6.94 2.54
CA VAL A 14 11.29 -6.26 2.65
C VAL A 14 10.27 -7.02 1.82
N SER A 15 9.12 -7.33 2.42
CA SER A 15 7.95 -7.84 1.69
C SER A 15 7.12 -6.68 1.17
N ILE A 16 6.97 -6.54 -0.14
CA ILE A 16 6.04 -5.60 -0.77
C ILE A 16 4.76 -6.37 -1.08
N VAL A 17 3.65 -5.95 -0.47
CA VAL A 17 2.34 -6.54 -0.65
C VAL A 17 1.50 -5.70 -1.61
N ILE A 18 0.91 -6.36 -2.60
CA ILE A 18 0.11 -5.71 -3.65
C ILE A 18 -1.23 -6.45 -3.77
N PRO A 19 -2.35 -5.87 -3.31
CA PRO A 19 -3.67 -6.38 -3.62
C PRO A 19 -4.07 -5.91 -5.03
N LEU A 20 -4.63 -6.82 -5.83
CA LEU A 20 -4.86 -6.61 -7.25
C LEU A 20 -6.29 -6.99 -7.64
N ARG A 21 -6.93 -6.08 -8.36
CA ARG A 21 -8.02 -6.39 -9.30
C ARG A 21 -7.69 -5.70 -10.62
N ILE A 22 -7.73 -6.43 -11.74
CA ILE A 22 -7.36 -5.91 -13.06
C ILE A 22 -8.60 -5.31 -13.73
N GLU A 23 -8.69 -3.99 -13.67
CA GLU A 23 -9.85 -3.25 -14.23
C GLU A 23 -9.62 -2.78 -15.66
N SER A 24 -8.37 -2.74 -16.12
CA SER A 24 -7.98 -2.29 -17.46
C SER A 24 -6.62 -2.83 -17.89
N THR A 25 -6.38 -2.84 -19.19
CA THR A 25 -5.08 -3.17 -19.80
C THR A 25 -3.99 -2.20 -19.36
N GLU A 26 -4.33 -0.93 -19.10
CA GLU A 26 -3.38 0.05 -18.57
C GLU A 26 -2.95 -0.28 -17.14
N ARG A 27 -3.87 -0.75 -16.29
CA ARG A 27 -3.57 -1.18 -14.91
C ARG A 27 -2.70 -2.43 -14.88
N GLU A 28 -2.97 -3.38 -15.77
CA GLU A 28 -2.12 -4.55 -16.00
C GLU A 28 -0.70 -4.15 -16.43
N ALA A 29 -0.58 -3.28 -17.44
CA ALA A 29 0.71 -2.80 -17.92
C ALA A 29 1.47 -1.99 -16.86
N ASN A 30 0.76 -1.22 -16.03
CA ASN A 30 1.35 -0.53 -14.89
C ASN A 30 1.92 -1.53 -13.88
N LEU A 31 1.18 -2.59 -13.56
CA LEU A 31 1.66 -3.60 -12.61
C LEU A 31 2.94 -4.27 -13.12
N HIS A 32 3.01 -4.64 -14.39
CA HIS A 32 4.26 -5.17 -14.97
C HIS A 32 5.45 -4.22 -14.77
N CYS A 33 5.25 -2.92 -15.04
CA CYS A 33 6.27 -1.90 -14.83
C CYS A 33 6.65 -1.79 -13.35
N VAL A 34 5.68 -1.75 -12.43
CA VAL A 34 5.90 -1.64 -10.98
C VAL A 34 6.67 -2.85 -10.45
N LEU A 35 6.31 -4.07 -10.86
CA LEU A 35 7.02 -5.29 -10.46
C LEU A 35 8.49 -5.26 -10.91
N GLN A 36 8.74 -4.94 -12.19
CA GLN A 36 10.10 -4.83 -12.71
C GLN A 36 10.90 -3.73 -11.99
N TYR A 37 10.25 -2.59 -11.71
CA TYR A 37 10.87 -1.46 -11.02
C TYR A 37 11.29 -1.83 -9.60
N LEU A 38 10.38 -2.44 -8.83
CA LEU A 38 10.64 -2.89 -7.46
C LEU A 38 11.73 -3.97 -7.39
N LEU A 39 11.78 -4.87 -8.39
CA LEU A 39 12.78 -5.93 -8.45
C LEU A 39 14.21 -5.44 -8.72
N ARG A 40 14.42 -4.18 -9.13
CA ARG A 40 15.75 -3.56 -9.22
C ARG A 40 16.44 -3.53 -7.85
N SER A 41 15.68 -3.40 -6.78
CA SER A 41 16.18 -3.47 -5.41
C SER A 41 16.33 -4.93 -4.97
N PRO A 42 17.55 -5.43 -4.68
CA PRO A 42 17.80 -6.86 -4.41
C PRO A 42 17.18 -7.34 -3.09
N PHE A 43 16.88 -6.43 -2.17
CA PHE A 43 16.26 -6.72 -0.88
C PHE A 43 14.73 -6.76 -0.92
N VAL A 44 14.11 -6.51 -2.08
CA VAL A 44 12.65 -6.52 -2.25
C VAL A 44 12.16 -7.91 -2.65
N TYR A 45 11.15 -8.40 -1.93
CA TYR A 45 10.34 -9.59 -2.20
C TYR A 45 8.89 -9.13 -2.35
N ILE A 46 8.12 -9.73 -3.25
CA ILE A 46 6.77 -9.26 -3.60
C ILE A 46 5.76 -10.37 -3.34
N ASP A 47 4.70 -10.03 -2.61
CA ASP A 47 3.52 -10.83 -2.37
C ASP A 47 2.34 -10.20 -3.11
N LEU A 48 1.88 -10.83 -4.19
CA LEU A 48 0.80 -10.36 -5.06
C LEU A 48 -0.45 -11.22 -4.85
N LEU A 49 -1.57 -10.59 -4.51
CA LEU A 49 -2.87 -11.24 -4.38
C LEU A 49 -3.84 -10.63 -5.39
N GLU A 50 -4.24 -11.42 -6.38
CA GLU A 50 -5.30 -11.07 -7.32
C GLU A 50 -6.64 -11.61 -6.82
N ALA A 51 -7.66 -10.76 -6.69
CA ALA A 51 -9.02 -11.21 -6.38
C ALA A 51 -10.02 -10.70 -7.39
N ASP A 52 -10.61 -11.65 -8.13
CA ASP A 52 -11.61 -11.41 -9.16
C ASP A 52 -12.37 -12.73 -9.46
N LYS A 53 -13.34 -12.68 -10.38
CA LYS A 53 -14.09 -13.86 -10.85
C LYS A 53 -13.23 -14.83 -11.65
N GLU A 54 -12.23 -14.30 -12.34
CA GLU A 54 -11.31 -15.04 -13.16
C GLU A 54 -9.90 -14.44 -13.02
N ARG A 55 -8.90 -15.28 -13.25
CA ARG A 55 -7.53 -14.82 -13.29
C ARG A 55 -7.29 -14.01 -14.57
N HIS A 56 -6.83 -12.79 -14.41
CA HIS A 56 -6.46 -11.88 -15.50
C HIS A 56 -4.96 -11.60 -15.55
N PHE A 57 -4.24 -11.66 -14.44
CA PHE A 57 -2.82 -11.33 -14.42
C PHE A 57 -1.90 -12.53 -14.71
N PHE A 58 -1.09 -12.38 -15.76
CA PHE A 58 -0.09 -13.36 -16.18
C PHE A 58 1.28 -12.70 -16.27
N PHE A 59 2.29 -13.31 -15.65
CA PHE A 59 3.64 -12.76 -15.60
C PHE A 59 4.69 -13.86 -15.69
N THR A 60 5.91 -13.47 -16.05
CA THR A 60 7.05 -14.40 -16.03
C THR A 60 7.43 -14.68 -14.58
N HIS A 61 7.52 -15.95 -14.21
CA HIS A 61 7.90 -16.35 -12.86
C HIS A 61 9.23 -15.71 -12.45
N HIS A 62 9.29 -15.30 -11.18
CA HIS A 62 10.48 -14.74 -10.56
C HIS A 62 10.53 -15.24 -9.12
N GLU A 63 11.69 -15.70 -8.65
CA GLU A 63 11.84 -16.34 -7.32
C GLU A 63 11.42 -15.44 -6.15
N ARG A 64 11.58 -14.11 -6.31
CA ARG A 64 11.18 -13.08 -5.35
C ARG A 64 9.72 -12.62 -5.50
N ILE A 65 8.90 -13.23 -6.37
CA ILE A 65 7.47 -12.93 -6.50
C ILE A 65 6.66 -14.16 -6.10
N ARG A 66 5.87 -14.03 -5.05
CA ARG A 66 4.80 -14.95 -4.67
C ARG A 66 3.48 -14.41 -5.18
N TYR A 67 2.71 -15.25 -5.86
CA TYR A 67 1.42 -14.87 -6.43
C TYR A 67 0.32 -15.81 -5.96
N ARG A 68 -0.83 -15.24 -5.61
CA ARG A 68 -2.07 -15.97 -5.30
C ARG A 68 -3.24 -15.36 -6.06
N PHE A 69 -4.08 -16.22 -6.61
CA PHE A 69 -5.40 -15.86 -7.09
C PHE A 69 -6.45 -16.26 -6.05
N VAL A 70 -7.41 -15.39 -5.78
CA VAL A 70 -8.57 -15.61 -4.92
C VAL A 70 -9.82 -15.39 -5.76
N HIS A 71 -10.72 -16.37 -5.77
CA HIS A 71 -12.03 -16.20 -6.42
C HIS A 71 -12.88 -15.22 -5.63
N ASP A 72 -13.29 -14.12 -6.25
CA ASP A 72 -14.08 -13.05 -5.64
C ASP A 72 -15.13 -12.54 -6.63
N GLU A 73 -16.40 -12.77 -6.32
CA GLU A 73 -17.52 -12.33 -7.15
C GLU A 73 -18.09 -10.96 -6.76
N GLU A 74 -17.56 -10.34 -5.70
CA GLU A 74 -18.08 -9.08 -5.18
C GLU A 74 -17.90 -7.95 -6.21
N PRO A 75 -18.95 -7.12 -6.41
CA PRO A 75 -18.89 -6.02 -7.36
C PRO A 75 -17.84 -4.96 -6.98
N VAL A 76 -17.47 -4.88 -5.70
CA VAL A 76 -16.46 -3.96 -5.17
C VAL A 76 -15.31 -4.75 -4.61
N PHE A 77 -14.09 -4.37 -5.00
CA PHE A 77 -12.87 -5.00 -4.49
C PHE A 77 -12.66 -4.71 -3.00
N TYR A 78 -12.60 -5.75 -2.17
CA TYR A 78 -12.45 -5.62 -0.74
C TYR A 78 -10.99 -5.41 -0.31
N ARG A 79 -10.43 -4.27 -0.72
CA ARG A 79 -9.01 -3.95 -0.58
C ARG A 79 -8.44 -4.15 0.83
N THR A 80 -9.09 -3.62 1.87
CA THR A 80 -8.58 -3.69 3.26
C THR A 80 -8.50 -5.11 3.77
N HIS A 81 -9.45 -5.96 3.37
CA HIS A 81 -9.47 -7.38 3.69
C HIS A 81 -8.27 -8.11 3.07
N TYR A 82 -8.07 -7.99 1.76
CA TYR A 82 -6.93 -8.63 1.08
C TYR A 82 -5.57 -8.07 1.52
N LEU A 83 -5.50 -6.79 1.88
CA LEU A 83 -4.31 -6.22 2.51
C LEU A 83 -4.00 -6.89 3.84
N ASN A 84 -4.99 -7.14 4.68
CA ASN A 84 -4.79 -7.83 5.95
C ASN A 84 -4.34 -9.29 5.77
N GLU A 85 -4.87 -10.01 4.79
CA GLU A 85 -4.36 -11.33 4.43
C GLU A 85 -2.88 -11.28 4.05
N LEU A 86 -2.54 -10.41 3.09
CA LEU A 86 -1.17 -10.20 2.65
C LEU A 86 -0.25 -9.78 3.80
N LEU A 87 -0.68 -8.87 4.67
CA LEU A 87 0.09 -8.43 5.84
C LEU A 87 0.38 -9.59 6.80
N ARG A 88 -0.62 -10.44 7.10
CA ARG A 88 -0.44 -11.62 7.96
C ARG A 88 0.53 -12.62 7.36
N GLU A 89 0.47 -12.82 6.04
CA GLU A 89 1.27 -13.81 5.33
C GLU A 89 2.66 -13.33 4.88
N ALA A 90 2.90 -12.02 4.90
CA ALA A 90 4.16 -11.43 4.46
C ALA A 90 5.35 -12.05 5.19
N GLN A 91 6.38 -12.42 4.42
CA GLN A 91 7.50 -13.22 4.93
C GLN A 91 8.43 -12.45 5.87
N HIS A 92 8.49 -11.12 5.72
CA HIS A 92 9.47 -10.29 6.41
C HIS A 92 8.84 -9.35 7.45
N SER A 93 9.66 -8.86 8.38
CA SER A 93 9.22 -7.99 9.48
C SER A 93 8.92 -6.55 9.02
N ILE A 94 9.47 -6.14 7.88
CA ILE A 94 9.17 -4.87 7.23
C ILE A 94 8.32 -5.17 6.00
N VAL A 95 7.13 -4.56 5.97
CA VAL A 95 6.17 -4.78 4.89
C VAL A 95 5.84 -3.45 4.23
N GLY A 96 5.99 -3.36 2.92
CA GLY A 96 5.52 -2.24 2.12
C GLY A 96 4.18 -2.56 1.49
N ILE A 97 3.17 -1.74 1.73
CA ILE A 97 1.89 -1.80 1.03
C ILE A 97 2.03 -0.93 -0.21
N TRP A 98 1.63 -1.45 -1.37
CA TRP A 98 1.86 -0.79 -2.66
C TRP A 98 0.69 -0.88 -3.61
N ASP A 99 0.37 0.24 -4.26
CA ASP A 99 -0.57 0.27 -5.39
C ASP A 99 0.10 -0.25 -6.67
N ALA A 100 -0.70 -0.90 -7.52
CA ALA A 100 -0.26 -1.52 -8.77
C ALA A 100 0.22 -0.51 -9.84
N ASP A 101 0.13 0.78 -9.55
CA ASP A 101 0.39 1.88 -10.46
C ASP A 101 1.36 2.93 -9.87
N VAL A 102 2.04 2.60 -8.76
CA VAL A 102 2.91 3.53 -8.04
C VAL A 102 4.40 3.22 -8.19
N LEU A 103 5.18 4.23 -8.55
CA LEU A 103 6.65 4.20 -8.62
C LEU A 103 7.27 5.15 -7.58
N ILE A 104 8.31 4.66 -6.90
CA ILE A 104 9.06 5.42 -5.89
C ILE A 104 10.55 5.17 -6.05
N PRO A 105 11.39 6.23 -6.19
CA PRO A 105 12.83 6.08 -6.27
C PRO A 105 13.43 5.21 -5.16
N GLU A 106 14.35 4.31 -5.52
CA GLU A 106 14.95 3.34 -4.58
C GLU A 106 15.57 4.01 -3.34
N ALA A 107 16.21 5.16 -3.50
CA ALA A 107 16.77 5.91 -2.37
C ALA A 107 15.70 6.29 -1.32
N GLN A 108 14.46 6.57 -1.75
CA GLN A 108 13.34 6.85 -0.85
C GLN A 108 12.84 5.58 -0.16
N LEU A 109 12.78 4.45 -0.89
CA LEU A 109 12.45 3.14 -0.32
C LEU A 109 13.47 2.76 0.77
N ILE A 110 14.76 2.85 0.48
CA ILE A 110 15.85 2.59 1.44
C ILE A 110 15.70 3.48 2.69
N ALA A 111 15.49 4.79 2.51
CA ALA A 111 15.31 5.70 3.63
C ALA A 111 14.09 5.34 4.50
N ALA A 112 12.99 4.88 3.89
CA ALA A 112 11.80 4.49 4.62
C ALA A 112 12.02 3.20 5.43
N VAL A 113 12.76 2.23 4.87
CA VAL A 113 13.19 1.03 5.59
C VAL A 113 13.98 1.41 6.85
N TRP A 114 14.91 2.36 6.73
CA TRP A 114 15.68 2.85 7.89
C TRP A 114 14.82 3.53 8.96
N HIS A 115 13.77 4.26 8.58
CA HIS A 115 12.81 4.81 9.55
C HIS A 115 12.06 3.71 10.31
N VAL A 116 11.59 2.67 9.61
CA VAL A 116 10.89 1.55 10.24
C VAL A 116 11.82 0.78 11.19
N LEU A 117 13.07 0.51 10.77
CA LEU A 117 14.11 -0.07 11.62
C LEU A 117 14.43 0.81 12.84
N GLY A 118 14.41 2.14 12.66
CA GLY A 118 14.59 3.13 13.72
C GLY A 118 13.43 3.22 14.71
N GLY A 119 12.36 2.45 14.52
CA GLY A 119 11.27 2.29 15.48
C GLY A 119 9.92 2.82 15.03
N CYS A 120 9.83 3.48 13.86
CA CYS A 120 8.55 3.91 13.30
C CYS A 120 7.64 2.71 13.04
N VAL A 121 6.34 2.86 13.35
CA VAL A 121 5.32 1.86 13.01
C VAL A 121 5.00 1.93 11.53
N LEU A 122 4.93 3.15 10.98
CA LEU A 122 4.63 3.41 9.59
C LEU A 122 5.58 4.49 9.04
N CYS A 123 6.08 4.29 7.83
CA CYS A 123 6.84 5.30 7.09
C CYS A 123 6.30 5.44 5.67
N PHE A 124 5.98 6.67 5.26
CA PHE A 124 5.72 6.97 3.85
C PHE A 124 7.05 7.22 3.13
N PRO A 125 7.38 6.47 2.06
CA PRO A 125 8.60 6.67 1.29
C PRO A 125 8.49 7.87 0.32
N TYR A 126 7.83 8.96 0.75
CA TYR A 126 7.68 10.23 0.03
C TYR A 126 7.16 11.32 0.98
N ASN A 127 7.32 12.59 0.58
CA ASN A 127 7.02 13.75 1.43
C ASN A 127 5.53 14.16 1.46
N GLY A 128 4.64 13.34 0.91
CA GLY A 128 3.22 13.66 0.75
C GLY A 128 2.84 14.24 -0.61
N LYS A 129 3.80 14.63 -1.47
CA LYS A 129 3.51 15.04 -2.85
C LYS A 129 3.32 13.81 -3.74
N PHE A 130 2.07 13.60 -4.15
CA PHE A 130 1.62 12.50 -4.99
C PHE A 130 1.44 13.01 -6.41
N ARG A 131 2.32 12.61 -7.33
CA ARG A 131 2.41 13.10 -8.69
C ARG A 131 1.71 12.15 -9.65
N PHE A 132 0.64 12.61 -10.27
CA PHE A 132 -0.03 11.90 -11.35
C PHE A 132 0.71 12.17 -12.65
N LEU A 133 1.15 11.10 -13.31
CA LEU A 133 1.78 11.18 -14.62
C LEU A 133 0.71 11.16 -15.71
N GLU A 134 0.98 11.88 -16.79
CA GLU A 134 0.13 11.86 -17.98
C GLU A 134 0.28 10.54 -18.75
N LYS A 135 -0.65 10.28 -19.68
CA LYS A 135 -0.72 9.01 -20.41
C LYS A 135 0.53 8.76 -21.24
N GLU A 136 0.97 9.76 -21.99
CA GLU A 136 2.16 9.73 -22.84
C GLU A 136 3.40 9.46 -22.00
N ARG A 137 3.50 10.12 -20.84
CA ARG A 137 4.64 9.94 -19.94
C ARG A 137 4.66 8.54 -19.32
N SER A 138 3.51 8.06 -18.90
CA SER A 138 3.35 6.70 -18.37
C SER A 138 3.69 5.65 -19.42
N ASN A 139 3.32 5.88 -20.69
CA ASN A 139 3.69 5.02 -21.82
C ASN A 139 5.20 4.97 -22.05
N ALA A 140 5.91 6.10 -21.94
CA ALA A 140 7.36 6.13 -22.05
C ALA A 140 8.01 5.33 -20.92
N ILE A 141 7.60 5.56 -19.68
CA ILE A 141 8.16 4.88 -18.50
C ILE A 141 7.90 3.36 -18.51
N ARG A 142 6.73 2.92 -19.00
CA ARG A 142 6.43 1.49 -19.18
C ARG A 142 7.36 0.80 -20.19
N LYS A 143 7.92 1.55 -21.15
CA LYS A 143 8.89 1.02 -22.13
C LYS A 143 10.32 1.06 -21.60
N ASP A 144 10.66 2.12 -20.88
CA ASP A 144 11.95 2.31 -20.26
C ASP A 144 11.79 3.02 -18.91
N MET A 145 12.04 2.29 -17.82
CA MET A 145 11.87 2.82 -16.47
C MET A 145 12.86 3.93 -16.11
N ASP A 146 13.99 4.03 -16.82
CA ASP A 146 14.98 5.09 -16.61
C ASP A 146 14.50 6.44 -17.17
N GLU A 147 13.40 6.45 -17.93
CA GLU A 147 12.69 7.67 -18.31
C GLU A 147 12.11 8.42 -17.10
N LEU A 148 11.90 7.81 -15.93
CA LEU A 148 11.29 8.51 -14.79
C LEU A 148 12.18 9.67 -14.30
N GLN A 149 11.74 10.91 -14.52
CA GLN A 149 12.48 12.10 -14.10
C GLN A 149 11.95 12.71 -12.79
N ALA A 150 12.85 13.38 -12.07
CA ALA A 150 12.50 14.07 -10.85
C ALA A 150 11.56 15.27 -11.12
N GLY A 151 10.46 15.34 -10.37
CA GLY A 151 9.57 16.51 -10.37
C GLY A 151 8.41 16.45 -11.36
N GLU A 152 8.32 15.40 -12.17
CA GLU A 152 7.26 15.20 -13.15
C GLU A 152 5.86 15.08 -12.55
N GLY A 153 4.86 15.27 -13.41
CA GLY A 153 3.45 15.10 -13.07
C GLY A 153 2.88 16.24 -12.24
N TYR A 154 1.59 16.13 -11.97
CA TYR A 154 0.81 17.13 -11.24
C TYR A 154 0.24 16.56 -9.94
N CYS A 155 -0.05 17.43 -8.97
CA CYS A 155 -0.71 17.03 -7.73
C CYS A 155 -2.22 17.29 -7.83
N LEU A 156 -3.05 16.32 -7.46
CA LEU A 156 -4.50 16.52 -7.36
C LEU A 156 -4.93 17.21 -6.05
N LEU A 157 -4.18 17.02 -4.99
CA LEU A 157 -4.54 17.47 -3.64
C LEU A 157 -3.56 18.54 -3.14
N GLY A 158 -4.12 19.56 -2.47
CA GLY A 158 -3.34 20.59 -1.76
C GLY A 158 -2.85 20.17 -0.37
N ARG A 159 -3.06 18.91 0.03
CA ARG A 159 -2.63 18.35 1.31
C ARG A 159 -1.69 17.15 1.11
N PRO A 160 -0.79 16.84 2.06
CA PRO A 160 0.03 15.65 2.00
C PRO A 160 -0.83 14.39 1.82
N SER A 161 -0.54 13.61 0.79
CA SER A 161 -1.18 12.31 0.56
C SER A 161 -0.69 11.26 1.56
N VAL A 162 -1.54 10.27 1.83
CA VAL A 162 -1.33 9.13 2.75
C VAL A 162 -1.64 7.78 2.09
N GLY A 163 -1.83 7.75 0.77
CA GLY A 163 -2.11 6.55 -0.03
C GLY A 163 -0.98 6.20 -1.01
N GLY A 164 -1.21 5.24 -1.90
CA GLY A 164 -0.23 4.81 -2.90
C GLY A 164 0.78 3.80 -2.38
N ALA A 165 1.60 4.21 -1.43
CA ALA A 165 2.62 3.34 -0.86
C ALA A 165 3.04 3.75 0.54
N PHE A 166 3.27 2.77 1.41
CA PHE A 166 3.83 2.99 2.75
C PHE A 166 4.49 1.71 3.28
N LEU A 167 5.50 1.86 4.13
CA LEU A 167 6.16 0.76 4.80
C LEU A 167 5.75 0.71 6.26
N VAL A 168 5.64 -0.49 6.82
CA VAL A 168 5.29 -0.71 8.21
C VAL A 168 6.22 -1.70 8.89
N ASN A 169 6.35 -1.55 10.21
CA ASN A 169 6.76 -2.66 11.05
C ASN A 169 5.56 -3.61 11.17
N LYS A 170 5.66 -4.82 10.58
CA LYS A 170 4.54 -5.77 10.47
C LYS A 170 3.85 -6.02 11.80
N THR A 171 4.63 -6.39 12.82
CA THR A 171 4.10 -6.74 14.14
C THR A 171 3.39 -5.54 14.78
N LYS A 172 4.07 -4.39 14.88
CA LYS A 172 3.48 -3.20 15.52
C LYS A 172 2.24 -2.70 14.77
N TYR A 173 2.23 -2.83 13.44
CA TYR A 173 1.09 -2.40 12.62
C TYR A 173 -0.12 -3.31 12.80
N LEU A 174 0.09 -4.63 12.84
CA LEU A 174 -0.96 -5.60 13.13
C LEU A 174 -1.49 -5.44 14.56
N GLU A 175 -0.61 -5.22 15.55
CA GLU A 175 -0.98 -4.90 16.94
C GLU A 175 -1.79 -3.59 17.05
N ALA A 176 -1.54 -2.64 16.15
CA ALA A 176 -2.30 -1.39 16.04
C ALA A 176 -3.62 -1.53 15.27
N GLY A 177 -3.97 -2.74 14.82
CA GLY A 177 -5.25 -3.03 14.14
C GLY A 177 -5.16 -3.18 12.62
N GLY A 178 -3.97 -3.26 12.02
CA GLY A 178 -3.83 -3.53 10.58
C GLY A 178 -4.56 -2.51 9.69
N GLU A 179 -5.17 -2.98 8.59
CA GLU A 179 -6.16 -2.21 7.83
C GLU A 179 -7.56 -2.41 8.40
N ASN A 180 -8.38 -1.36 8.38
CA ASN A 180 -9.74 -1.41 8.91
C ASN A 180 -10.69 -2.05 7.89
N GLU A 181 -11.12 -3.29 8.15
CA GLU A 181 -12.02 -4.04 7.25
C GLU A 181 -13.45 -3.43 7.23
N GLY A 182 -13.79 -2.47 8.09
CA GLY A 182 -15.06 -1.76 8.01
C GLY A 182 -15.24 -0.92 6.73
N PHE A 183 -14.15 -0.56 6.04
CA PHE A 183 -14.20 0.16 4.76
C PHE A 183 -14.62 -0.75 3.61
N TYR A 184 -15.53 -0.25 2.76
CA TYR A 184 -15.98 -0.96 1.57
C TYR A 184 -15.41 -0.29 0.31
N GLY A 185 -14.57 -1.01 -0.42
CA GLY A 185 -13.86 -0.49 -1.59
C GLY A 185 -12.78 0.55 -1.24
N TRP A 186 -12.73 1.62 -2.02
CA TRP A 186 -11.68 2.63 -1.96
C TRP A 186 -12.10 3.90 -1.22
N GLY A 187 -11.25 4.35 -0.29
CA GLY A 187 -11.27 5.65 0.37
C GLY A 187 -12.35 5.81 1.45
N PRO A 188 -12.09 6.55 2.55
CA PRO A 188 -10.80 7.13 2.97
C PRO A 188 -10.06 6.26 4.03
N GLU A 189 -9.88 4.96 3.78
CA GLU A 189 -9.16 4.06 4.69
C GLU A 189 -7.69 4.50 4.91
N ASP A 190 -7.14 5.20 3.91
CA ASP A 190 -5.81 5.78 3.95
C ASP A 190 -5.65 6.92 4.96
N ALA A 191 -6.65 7.76 5.11
CA ALA A 191 -6.72 8.76 6.17
C ALA A 191 -6.96 8.09 7.53
N GLU A 192 -7.78 7.04 7.57
CA GLU A 192 -8.11 6.34 8.81
C GLU A 192 -6.88 5.75 9.48
N ARG A 193 -6.03 5.02 8.75
CA ARG A 193 -4.84 4.41 9.36
C ARG A 193 -3.93 5.43 10.02
N VAL A 194 -3.79 6.61 9.40
CA VAL A 194 -2.98 7.70 9.97
C VAL A 194 -3.64 8.25 11.22
N LYS A 195 -4.95 8.51 11.20
CA LYS A 195 -5.69 8.98 12.38
C LYS A 195 -5.67 7.98 13.53
N ARG A 196 -5.81 6.70 13.23
CA ARG A 196 -5.71 5.61 14.20
C ARG A 196 -4.34 5.59 14.87
N LEU A 197 -3.27 5.61 14.07
CA LEU A 197 -1.91 5.63 14.60
C LEU A 197 -1.58 6.92 15.39
N GLU A 198 -2.10 8.08 14.97
CA GLU A 198 -1.98 9.35 15.70
C GLU A 198 -2.68 9.29 17.06
N ILE A 199 -3.93 8.77 17.13
CA ILE A 199 -4.69 8.61 18.38
C ILE A 199 -3.98 7.64 19.32
N LEU A 200 -3.37 6.59 18.79
CA LEU A 200 -2.57 5.63 19.57
C LEU A 200 -1.20 6.18 19.98
N GLU A 201 -0.83 7.38 19.52
CA GLU A 201 0.48 8.01 19.71
C GLU A 201 1.64 7.13 19.20
N LEU A 202 1.40 6.41 18.10
CA LEU A 202 2.40 5.55 17.47
C LEU A 202 3.22 6.33 16.43
N PRO A 203 4.54 6.09 16.34
CA PRO A 203 5.43 6.89 15.51
C PRO A 203 5.20 6.65 14.01
N ILE A 204 4.89 7.75 13.30
CA ILE A 204 4.75 7.83 11.84
C ILE A 204 5.87 8.71 11.28
N ALA A 205 6.52 8.28 10.19
CA ALA A 205 7.54 9.06 9.50
C ALA A 205 7.23 9.26 8.01
N ARG A 206 7.97 10.18 7.40
CA ARG A 206 7.99 10.39 5.95
C ARG A 206 9.42 10.64 5.47
N THR A 207 9.78 10.08 4.33
CA THR A 207 11.03 10.44 3.67
C THR A 207 10.86 11.71 2.83
N LYS A 208 11.98 12.27 2.38
CA LYS A 208 11.97 13.27 1.31
C LYS A 208 11.57 12.62 -0.03
N GLY A 209 11.32 13.45 -1.03
CA GLY A 209 11.05 13.01 -2.40
C GLY A 209 9.57 12.82 -2.74
N LEU A 210 9.32 12.33 -3.96
CA LEU A 210 8.00 12.30 -4.59
C LEU A 210 7.54 10.86 -4.82
N LEU A 211 6.23 10.66 -4.86
CA LEU A 211 5.59 9.43 -5.32
C LEU A 211 4.98 9.70 -6.69
N TYR A 212 5.15 8.78 -7.65
CA TYR A 212 4.60 8.90 -9.00
C TYR A 212 3.55 7.82 -9.25
N HIS A 213 2.39 8.21 -9.76
CA HIS A 213 1.31 7.31 -10.14
C HIS A 213 1.18 7.31 -11.65
N LEU A 214 1.39 6.14 -12.24
CA LEU A 214 1.24 5.89 -13.66
C LEU A 214 -0.22 6.05 -14.07
N HIS A 215 -0.44 6.67 -15.22
CA HIS A 215 -1.78 6.88 -15.75
C HIS A 215 -2.51 5.55 -15.96
N HIS A 216 -3.77 5.52 -15.54
CA HIS A 216 -4.76 4.54 -15.98
C HIS A 216 -6.15 5.15 -15.87
N GLU A 217 -7.05 4.72 -16.74
CA GLU A 217 -8.47 5.03 -16.59
C GLU A 217 -9.04 4.38 -15.32
N ARG A 218 -9.84 5.14 -14.57
CA ARG A 218 -10.58 4.66 -13.40
C ARG A 218 -11.98 4.31 -13.82
N LYS A 219 -12.36 3.05 -13.65
CA LYS A 219 -13.73 2.60 -13.90
C LYS A 219 -14.55 2.73 -12.62
N PRO A 220 -15.79 3.23 -12.70
CA PRO A 220 -16.67 3.22 -11.54
C PRO A 220 -17.13 1.79 -11.27
N ASP A 221 -17.36 1.47 -9.98
CA ASP A 221 -17.99 0.21 -9.61
C ASP A 221 -19.41 0.15 -10.20
N ILE A 222 -19.65 -0.81 -11.08
CA ILE A 222 -20.95 -0.97 -11.77
C ILE A 222 -21.97 -1.56 -10.79
N GLY A 223 -23.17 -0.98 -10.75
CA GLY A 223 -24.26 -1.44 -9.88
C GLY A 223 -24.15 -0.98 -8.43
N VAL A 224 -23.19 -0.11 -8.11
CA VAL A 224 -22.93 0.37 -6.74
C VAL A 224 -23.40 1.81 -6.56
N ASP A 225 -24.16 2.07 -5.49
CA ASP A 225 -24.49 3.42 -5.07
C ASP A 225 -23.27 4.09 -4.42
N ASN A 226 -22.48 4.78 -5.24
CA ASN A 226 -21.26 5.47 -4.81
C ASN A 226 -21.50 6.52 -3.71
N ARG A 227 -22.71 7.10 -3.61
CA ARG A 227 -23.03 8.06 -2.54
C ARG A 227 -23.20 7.35 -1.20
N LYS A 228 -23.95 6.24 -1.19
CA LYS A 228 -24.10 5.41 0.03
C LYS A 228 -22.77 4.81 0.48
N LYS A 229 -21.96 4.31 -0.46
CA LYS A 229 -20.60 3.82 -0.18
C LYS A 229 -19.73 4.91 0.47
N ALA A 230 -19.70 6.10 -0.12
CA ALA A 230 -18.95 7.23 0.43
C ALA A 230 -19.44 7.62 1.84
N GLN A 231 -20.76 7.67 2.06
CA GLN A 231 -21.34 7.97 3.39
C GLN A 231 -20.98 6.91 4.43
N HIS A 232 -21.02 5.62 4.07
CA HIS A 232 -20.60 4.51 4.93
C HIS A 232 -19.13 4.65 5.30
N ASN A 233 -18.23 4.74 4.32
CA ASN A 233 -16.79 4.85 4.55
C ASN A 233 -16.43 6.10 5.36
N GLN A 234 -17.14 7.21 5.15
CA GLN A 234 -16.95 8.42 5.95
C GLN A 234 -17.42 8.23 7.40
N LYS A 235 -18.50 7.49 7.63
CA LYS A 235 -18.93 7.09 8.98
C LYS A 235 -17.89 6.20 9.66
N VAL A 236 -17.29 5.25 8.94
CA VAL A 236 -16.22 4.38 9.47
C VAL A 236 -15.02 5.21 9.92
N LEU A 237 -14.53 6.14 9.08
CA LEU A 237 -13.47 7.07 9.47
C LEU A 237 -13.85 7.90 10.71
N LEU A 238 -15.06 8.46 10.74
CA LEU A 238 -15.52 9.28 11.87
C LEU A 238 -15.66 8.46 13.16
N ASN A 239 -15.98 7.17 13.08
CA ASN A 239 -16.01 6.30 14.25
C ASN A 239 -14.62 6.19 14.86
N THR A 240 -13.58 5.92 14.07
CA THR A 240 -12.19 5.91 14.55
C THR A 240 -11.79 7.27 15.14
N CYS A 241 -12.08 8.36 14.43
CA CYS A 241 -11.72 9.72 14.87
C CYS A 241 -12.39 10.19 16.16
N ARG A 242 -13.49 9.55 16.59
CA ARG A 242 -14.21 9.90 17.83
C ARG A 242 -13.71 9.16 19.05
N GLN A 243 -12.88 8.13 18.87
CA GLN A 243 -12.39 7.31 19.98
C GLN A 243 -11.23 7.99 20.71
N SER A 244 -11.17 7.81 22.03
CA SER A 244 -9.97 8.11 22.80
C SER A 244 -8.89 7.04 22.58
N LYS A 245 -7.65 7.35 23.00
CA LYS A 245 -6.56 6.38 23.01
C LYS A 245 -6.91 5.13 23.83
N GLU A 246 -7.55 5.31 24.98
CA GLU A 246 -7.97 4.22 25.88
C GLU A 246 -9.04 3.35 25.23
N GLU A 247 -10.06 3.96 24.62
CA GLU A 247 -11.15 3.26 23.94
C GLU A 247 -10.63 2.42 22.77
N LEU A 248 -9.78 3.01 21.94
CA LEU A 248 -9.19 2.34 20.79
C LEU A 248 -8.22 1.23 21.23
N THR A 249 -7.38 1.48 22.22
CA THR A 249 -6.49 0.45 22.80
C THR A 249 -7.29 -0.73 23.37
N LYS A 250 -8.41 -0.45 24.05
CA LYS A 250 -9.31 -1.49 24.57
C LYS A 250 -9.95 -2.30 23.44
N ALA A 251 -10.45 -1.63 22.40
CA ALA A 251 -11.05 -2.28 21.25
C ALA A 251 -10.07 -3.24 20.55
N LEU A 252 -8.81 -2.82 20.38
CA LEU A 252 -7.74 -3.65 19.81
C LEU A 252 -7.41 -4.87 20.68
N LYS A 253 -7.28 -4.69 22.00
CA LYS A 253 -6.98 -5.79 22.95
C LYS A 253 -8.08 -6.83 23.05
N CYS A 254 -9.34 -6.43 22.91
CA CYS A 254 -10.48 -7.33 23.01
C CYS A 254 -10.77 -8.06 21.68
N HIS A 255 -9.98 -7.84 20.62
CA HIS A 255 -10.28 -8.25 19.24
C HIS A 255 -11.67 -7.78 18.76
N THR A 256 -12.30 -6.85 19.49
CA THR A 256 -13.62 -6.33 19.19
C THR A 256 -13.47 -5.27 18.11
N GLY A 257 -13.54 -5.70 16.84
CA GLY A 257 -14.09 -4.84 15.79
C GLY A 257 -13.15 -4.14 14.81
N ILE A 258 -12.03 -4.74 14.40
CA ILE A 258 -11.31 -4.29 13.18
C ILE A 258 -11.06 -5.43 12.15
N PHE A 259 -11.32 -6.70 12.51
CA PHE A 259 -10.93 -7.86 11.68
C PHE A 259 -12.04 -8.89 11.37
N SER A 260 -13.29 -8.60 11.66
CA SER A 260 -14.36 -9.60 11.53
C SER A 260 -15.20 -9.37 10.27
N TYR A 261 -14.66 -9.71 9.09
CA TYR A 261 -15.55 -10.04 7.96
C TYR A 261 -15.60 -11.55 7.67
N LEU A 262 -14.61 -12.35 8.11
CA LEU A 262 -14.62 -13.80 7.84
C LEU A 262 -15.14 -14.69 8.97
N ASP A 263 -15.39 -14.20 10.19
CA ASP A 263 -15.92 -15.04 11.27
C ASP A 263 -17.43 -15.37 11.12
N ASN A 264 -18.12 -14.81 10.11
CA ASN A 264 -19.56 -14.99 9.89
C ASN A 264 -19.91 -15.84 8.64
N HIS A 265 -18.94 -16.49 8.01
CA HIS A 265 -19.17 -17.41 6.89
C HIS A 265 -18.50 -18.76 7.15
N ASN A 266 -19.01 -19.48 8.15
CA ASN A 266 -18.90 -20.94 8.29
C ASN A 266 -20.31 -21.51 8.49
#